data_AF-A0A2I8AF50-F1
#
_entry.id   AF-A0A2I8AF50-F1
#
_cell.length_a   1.000
_cell.length_b   1.000
_cell.length_c   1.000
_cell.angle_alpha   90.00
_cell.angle_beta   90.00
_cell.angle_gamma   90.00
#
_symmetry.space_group_name_H-M   'P 1'
#
loop_
_entity.id
_entity.type
_entity.pdbx_description
1 polymer ?
#
loop_
_entity_poly.entity_id
_entity_poly.type
_entity_poly.pdbx_seq_one_letter_code
_entity_poly.pdbx_strand_id
1 'polypeptide(L)'
;MFRLGLKSLTLGSMVALTTATTALAQVPIVQDLQLAPAKSFSCGPHLRTYVVRSLNNRQGFGIRCVKFSEGKPGTKIPRLAWYGEGNWGGTTYRHVGQAIYQGSILVGFASDMHGNGEGFNGNFPGNLRVQVFGGGAAIRVTGAWNEEWRLVNSTNYSPLPRPTTCGGYFDQYQVSDLSDSRNGDGLRCVLRVGLKNTTWFGNGNWGGGTYSHLGTRSFNGYGAGDICGTKFGSFCNNFAWGSLKLKLVPGGIDVTGAWNEKWR
;
A
#
# COMPACT_ATOMS: atom_id res chain seq x y z
N MET A 1 -53.50 -19.92 54.84
CA MET A 1 -54.41 -19.95 53.67
C MET A 1 -55.10 -18.59 53.58
N PHE A 2 -54.90 -17.87 52.45
CA PHE A 2 -55.67 -16.71 51.96
C PHE A 2 -55.71 -15.46 52.89
N ARG A 3 -55.68 -14.19 52.44
CA ARG A 3 -55.90 -13.56 51.13
C ARG A 3 -55.29 -12.15 51.16
N LEU A 4 -54.66 -11.75 50.06
CA LEU A 4 -54.39 -10.35 49.69
C LEU A 4 -55.68 -9.60 49.34
N GLY A 5 -55.65 -8.25 49.37
CA GLY A 5 -56.37 -7.47 48.36
C GLY A 5 -56.86 -6.06 48.73
N LEU A 6 -55.97 -5.07 48.52
CA LEU A 6 -56.15 -3.74 47.89
C LEU A 6 -57.41 -2.87 48.10
N LYS A 7 -57.14 -1.55 48.24
CA LYS A 7 -57.71 -0.35 47.56
C LYS A 7 -57.73 0.81 48.57
N SER A 8 -57.46 2.08 48.28
CA SER A 8 -57.18 2.88 47.08
C SER A 8 -56.67 4.23 47.61
N LEU A 9 -55.82 4.96 46.88
CA LEU A 9 -55.77 6.42 47.03
C LEU A 9 -55.28 7.08 45.74
N THR A 10 -56.18 7.89 45.22
CA THR A 10 -56.13 8.77 44.06
C THR A 10 -55.36 10.06 44.35
N LEU A 11 -54.57 10.53 43.39
CA LEU A 11 -54.29 11.95 43.08
C LEU A 11 -53.70 11.96 41.66
N GLY A 12 -54.20 12.69 40.66
CA GLY A 12 -54.90 13.96 40.72
C GLY A 12 -53.98 15.03 40.14
N SER A 13 -53.99 15.12 38.81
CA SER A 13 -53.44 16.12 37.87
C SER A 13 -52.74 17.38 38.42
N MET A 14 -51.56 17.68 37.85
CA MET A 14 -51.11 19.05 37.64
C MET A 14 -50.58 19.21 36.21
N VAL A 15 -51.15 20.17 35.49
CA VAL A 15 -50.74 20.65 34.16
C VAL A 15 -50.55 22.16 34.26
N ALA A 16 -49.60 22.66 33.47
CA ALA A 16 -49.27 24.06 33.12
C ALA A 16 -48.26 24.75 34.06
N LEU A 17 -47.32 25.60 33.61
CA LEU A 17 -47.22 26.38 32.37
C LEU A 17 -45.81 26.29 31.75
N THR A 18 -45.75 26.26 30.42
CA THR A 18 -44.53 26.49 29.63
C THR A 18 -44.22 27.99 29.57
N THR A 19 -43.11 28.43 30.16
CA THR A 19 -42.52 29.74 29.88
C THR A 19 -41.68 29.64 28.61
N ALA A 20 -42.18 30.20 27.52
CA ALA A 20 -41.42 30.38 26.29
C ALA A 20 -40.40 31.50 26.50
N THR A 21 -39.15 31.17 26.81
CA THR A 21 -38.03 32.08 26.61
C THR A 21 -37.65 32.07 25.14
N THR A 22 -37.78 33.23 24.50
CA THR A 22 -37.21 33.52 23.19
C THR A 22 -35.69 33.37 23.27
N ALA A 23 -35.19 32.18 22.96
CA ALA A 23 -33.77 32.00 22.63
C ALA A 23 -33.52 32.78 21.33
N LEU A 24 -32.92 33.97 21.47
CA LEU A 24 -32.27 34.64 20.35
C LEU A 24 -31.32 33.62 19.73
N ALA A 25 -31.59 33.23 18.48
CA ALA A 25 -30.70 32.41 17.69
C ALA A 25 -29.37 33.16 17.61
N GLN A 26 -28.39 32.73 18.42
CA GLN A 26 -27.01 33.04 18.17
C GLN A 26 -26.68 32.39 16.84
N VAL A 27 -26.62 33.21 15.79
CA VAL A 27 -26.06 32.83 14.50
C VAL A 27 -24.67 32.26 14.81
N PRO A 28 -24.41 30.97 14.55
CA PRO A 28 -23.06 30.47 14.66
C PRO A 28 -22.26 31.27 13.64
N ILE A 29 -21.28 32.03 14.13
CA ILE A 29 -20.20 32.52 13.29
C ILE A 29 -19.67 31.29 12.58
N VAL A 30 -19.85 31.26 11.26
CA VAL A 30 -19.31 30.21 10.40
C VAL A 30 -17.81 30.23 10.68
N GLN A 31 -17.36 29.24 11.45
CA GLN A 31 -15.94 28.94 11.54
C GLN A 31 -15.50 28.76 10.11
N ASP A 32 -14.56 29.61 9.71
CA ASP A 32 -13.86 29.56 8.44
C ASP A 32 -13.51 28.08 8.20
N LEU A 33 -14.32 27.42 7.37
CA LEU A 33 -14.14 26.03 7.04
C LEU A 33 -12.93 26.07 6.11
N GLN A 34 -11.74 26.08 6.71
CA GLN A 34 -10.54 25.64 6.05
C GLN A 34 -10.81 24.18 5.69
N LEU A 35 -11.43 23.98 4.53
CA LEU A 35 -11.46 22.74 3.80
C LEU A 35 -9.99 22.38 3.61
N ALA A 36 -9.47 21.57 4.54
CA ALA A 36 -8.18 20.95 4.36
C ALA A 36 -8.23 20.29 2.96
N PRO A 37 -7.32 20.65 2.04
CA PRO A 37 -7.34 20.11 0.70
C PRO A 37 -7.43 18.59 0.78
N ALA A 38 -8.41 17.99 0.10
CA ALA A 38 -8.51 16.54 0.04
C ALA A 38 -7.17 16.00 -0.44
N LYS A 39 -6.56 15.09 0.32
CA LYS A 39 -5.24 14.54 -0.01
C LYS A 39 -5.39 13.61 -1.21
N SER A 40 -5.38 14.18 -2.42
CA SER A 40 -5.45 13.42 -3.67
C SER A 40 -4.15 12.65 -3.87
N PHE A 41 -4.17 11.37 -3.54
CA PHE A 41 -3.08 10.44 -3.74
C PHE A 41 -3.22 9.71 -5.07
N SER A 42 -2.09 9.55 -5.77
CA SER A 42 -1.89 8.62 -6.87
C SER A 42 -0.48 8.04 -6.77
N CYS A 43 -0.29 6.83 -7.29
CA CYS A 43 1.01 6.15 -7.34
C CYS A 43 1.97 6.74 -8.38
N GLY A 44 1.61 7.85 -9.03
CA GLY A 44 2.36 8.43 -10.14
C GLY A 44 1.96 7.85 -11.50
N PRO A 45 2.49 8.40 -12.60
CA PRO A 45 2.04 8.08 -13.97
C PRO A 45 2.51 6.72 -14.49
N HIS A 46 3.41 6.04 -13.78
CA HIS A 46 4.08 4.81 -14.25
C HIS A 46 3.67 3.56 -13.48
N LEU A 47 2.72 3.72 -12.55
CA LEU A 47 2.11 2.68 -11.75
C LEU A 47 0.60 2.88 -11.76
N ARG A 48 -0.15 1.79 -11.70
CA ARG A 48 -1.61 1.87 -11.58
C ARG A 48 -1.99 1.98 -10.10
N THR A 49 -2.80 2.98 -9.78
CA THR A 49 -3.32 3.22 -8.42
C THR A 49 -4.60 2.44 -8.20
N TYR A 50 -4.63 1.58 -7.18
CA TYR A 50 -5.85 0.90 -6.77
C TYR A 50 -6.22 1.26 -5.34
N VAL A 51 -7.52 1.31 -5.08
CA VAL A 51 -8.07 1.27 -3.72
C VAL A 51 -8.48 -0.14 -3.37
N VAL A 52 -8.24 -0.54 -2.12
CA VAL A 52 -8.58 -1.87 -1.61
C VAL A 52 -9.99 -1.87 -1.05
N ARG A 53 -10.77 -2.89 -1.41
CA ARG A 53 -12.06 -3.23 -0.82
C ARG A 53 -11.98 -4.63 -0.21
N SER A 54 -12.58 -4.78 0.95
CA SER A 54 -12.73 -6.08 1.61
C SER A 54 -13.81 -6.92 0.93
N LEU A 55 -13.53 -8.20 0.68
CA LEU A 55 -14.51 -9.14 0.11
C LEU A 55 -15.32 -9.90 1.18
N ASN A 56 -14.95 -9.79 2.45
CA ASN A 56 -15.68 -10.40 3.58
C ASN A 56 -16.24 -9.33 4.53
N ASN A 57 -16.46 -8.10 4.04
CA ASN A 57 -16.99 -6.98 4.81
C ASN A 57 -16.21 -6.61 6.08
N ARG A 58 -14.95 -7.08 6.22
CA ARG A 58 -14.05 -6.58 7.27
C ARG A 58 -13.72 -5.11 7.03
N GLN A 59 -13.74 -4.31 8.08
CA GLN A 59 -13.35 -2.92 8.02
C GLN A 59 -11.87 -2.80 7.66
N GLY A 60 -11.59 -2.06 6.59
CA GLY A 60 -10.23 -1.80 6.16
C GLY A 60 -10.20 -0.94 4.90
N PHE A 61 -9.08 -0.28 4.70
CA PHE A 61 -8.79 0.51 3.51
C PHE A 61 -7.30 0.42 3.20
N GLY A 62 -6.94 0.84 1.99
CA GLY A 62 -5.54 0.94 1.60
C GLY A 62 -5.41 1.19 0.12
N ILE A 63 -4.16 1.35 -0.29
CA ILE A 63 -3.78 1.54 -1.69
C ILE A 63 -2.93 0.37 -2.18
N ARG A 64 -2.94 0.17 -3.49
CA ARG A 64 -1.93 -0.65 -4.17
C ARG A 64 -1.36 0.16 -5.32
N CYS A 65 -0.04 0.26 -5.37
CA CYS A 65 0.68 0.74 -6.53
C CYS A 65 1.17 -0.47 -7.31
N VAL A 66 0.60 -0.70 -8.49
CA VAL A 66 0.81 -1.94 -9.25
C VAL A 66 1.56 -1.66 -10.54
N LYS A 67 2.65 -2.41 -10.77
CA LYS A 67 3.37 -2.46 -12.04
C LYS A 67 3.02 -3.77 -12.75
N PHE A 68 2.45 -3.68 -13.95
CA PHE A 68 2.21 -4.85 -14.80
C PHE A 68 3.41 -5.11 -15.69
N SER A 69 3.75 -6.39 -15.89
CA SER A 69 4.74 -6.83 -16.89
C SER A 69 4.12 -7.88 -17.82
N GLU A 70 4.90 -8.33 -18.79
CA GLU A 70 4.54 -9.28 -19.85
C GLU A 70 4.44 -10.74 -19.38
N GLY A 71 4.61 -11.00 -18.07
CA GLY A 71 4.51 -12.35 -17.51
C GLY A 71 3.25 -13.08 -17.97
N LYS A 72 3.42 -14.31 -18.48
CA LYS A 72 2.35 -15.14 -19.06
C LYS A 72 2.51 -16.61 -18.65
N PRO A 73 1.47 -17.46 -18.82
CA PRO A 73 1.59 -18.89 -18.56
C PRO A 73 2.84 -19.50 -19.19
N GLY A 74 3.52 -20.37 -18.44
CA GLY A 74 4.78 -21.01 -18.85
C GLY A 74 6.04 -20.18 -18.65
N THR A 75 5.96 -18.96 -18.12
CA THR A 75 7.13 -18.09 -17.93
C THR A 75 7.40 -17.80 -16.46
N LYS A 76 8.68 -17.66 -16.10
CA LYS A 76 9.13 -17.25 -14.76
C LYS A 76 9.29 -15.73 -14.70
N ILE A 77 8.26 -14.99 -15.13
CA ILE A 77 8.22 -13.53 -15.10
C ILE A 77 6.97 -13.11 -14.32
N PRO A 78 7.07 -12.21 -13.32
CA PRO A 78 5.90 -11.70 -12.60
C PRO A 78 4.92 -11.02 -13.56
N ARG A 79 3.67 -11.46 -13.64
CA ARG A 79 2.63 -10.75 -14.41
C ARG A 79 2.38 -9.35 -13.85
N LEU A 80 2.46 -9.23 -12.53
CA LEU A 80 2.37 -7.96 -11.82
C LEU A 80 3.21 -8.00 -10.55
N ALA A 81 3.67 -6.83 -10.14
CA ALA A 81 4.26 -6.54 -8.85
C ALA A 81 3.46 -5.42 -8.19
N TRP A 82 3.46 -5.37 -6.86
CA TRP A 82 2.80 -4.30 -6.13
C TRP A 82 3.56 -3.89 -4.88
N TYR A 83 3.39 -2.62 -4.54
CA TYR A 83 3.51 -2.08 -3.21
C TYR A 83 2.11 -1.81 -2.67
N GLY A 84 1.89 -2.02 -1.37
CA GLY A 84 0.63 -1.69 -0.73
C GLY A 84 0.81 -1.21 0.70
N GLU A 85 -0.05 -0.30 1.11
CA GLU A 85 -0.16 0.13 2.51
C GLU A 85 -1.60 0.54 2.81
N GLY A 86 -1.95 0.56 4.09
CA GLY A 86 -3.31 0.84 4.53
C GLY A 86 -3.54 0.55 5.99
N ASN A 87 -4.81 0.40 6.34
CA ASN A 87 -5.25 0.02 7.67
C ASN A 87 -6.30 -1.08 7.54
N TRP A 88 -6.16 -2.14 8.32
CA TRP A 88 -7.10 -3.25 8.36
C TRP A 88 -7.48 -3.53 9.81
N GLY A 89 -8.76 -3.42 10.15
CA GLY A 89 -9.23 -3.62 11.52
C GLY A 89 -8.60 -2.69 12.56
N GLY A 90 -8.23 -1.45 12.18
CA GLY A 90 -7.55 -0.51 13.06
C GLY A 90 -6.02 -0.63 13.04
N THR A 91 -5.46 -1.66 12.41
CA THR A 91 -4.03 -1.91 12.37
C THR A 91 -3.41 -1.51 11.03
N THR A 92 -2.35 -0.71 11.07
CA THR A 92 -1.60 -0.31 9.87
C THR A 92 -0.79 -1.47 9.31
N TYR A 93 -0.78 -1.60 7.97
CA TYR A 93 0.06 -2.55 7.24
C TYR A 93 0.81 -1.88 6.10
N ARG A 94 1.91 -2.51 5.70
CA ARG A 94 2.65 -2.24 4.48
C ARG A 94 3.21 -3.55 3.95
N HIS A 95 3.16 -3.76 2.64
CA HIS A 95 3.69 -4.96 2.01
C HIS A 95 4.20 -4.71 0.60
N VAL A 96 4.99 -5.66 0.13
CA VAL A 96 5.39 -5.79 -1.27
C VAL A 96 5.02 -7.19 -1.72
N GLY A 97 4.60 -7.32 -2.96
CA GLY A 97 4.31 -8.63 -3.52
C GLY A 97 4.44 -8.69 -5.02
N GLN A 98 4.31 -9.92 -5.53
CA GLN A 98 4.34 -10.24 -6.94
C GLN A 98 3.39 -11.39 -7.24
N ALA A 99 2.89 -11.45 -8.47
CA ALA A 99 2.08 -12.56 -8.92
C ALA A 99 2.68 -13.19 -10.18
N ILE A 100 2.83 -14.51 -10.16
CA ILE A 100 3.48 -15.30 -11.22
C ILE A 100 2.53 -16.43 -11.61
N TYR A 101 2.50 -16.79 -12.91
CA TYR A 101 1.70 -17.90 -13.37
C TYR A 101 2.29 -19.24 -12.91
N GLN A 102 1.45 -20.07 -12.27
CA GLN A 102 1.67 -21.49 -12.04
C GLN A 102 0.63 -22.26 -12.86
N GLY A 103 1.07 -22.80 -14.00
CA GLY A 103 0.15 -23.24 -15.04
C GLY A 103 -0.69 -22.07 -15.57
N SER A 104 -2.01 -22.21 -15.56
CA SER A 104 -2.96 -21.16 -15.94
C SER A 104 -3.38 -20.25 -14.78
N ILE A 105 -2.99 -20.58 -13.55
CA ILE A 105 -3.40 -19.86 -12.33
C ILE A 105 -2.35 -18.81 -12.00
N LEU A 106 -2.79 -17.60 -11.70
CA LEU A 106 -1.91 -16.55 -11.23
C LEU A 106 -1.82 -16.61 -9.69
N VAL A 107 -0.64 -16.94 -9.18
CA VAL A 107 -0.35 -17.13 -7.76
C VAL A 107 0.45 -15.95 -7.24
N GLY A 108 -0.04 -15.35 -6.16
CA GLY A 108 0.57 -14.21 -5.49
C GLY A 108 1.49 -14.62 -4.34
N PHE A 109 2.56 -13.85 -4.19
CA PHE A 109 3.55 -13.96 -3.13
C PHE A 109 3.72 -12.57 -2.53
N ALA A 110 3.70 -12.46 -1.21
CA ALA A 110 3.84 -11.17 -0.54
C ALA A 110 4.49 -11.31 0.84
N SER A 111 5.05 -10.21 1.32
CA SER A 111 5.57 -10.10 2.67
C SER A 111 5.29 -8.71 3.21
N ASP A 112 5.01 -8.63 4.50
CA ASP A 112 4.80 -7.36 5.19
C ASP A 112 6.14 -6.73 5.56
N MET A 113 6.28 -5.43 5.31
CA MET A 113 7.34 -4.64 5.92
C MET A 113 7.00 -4.40 7.39
N HIS A 114 8.01 -4.49 8.25
CA HIS A 114 7.80 -4.38 9.69
C HIS A 114 8.94 -3.64 10.38
N GLY A 115 8.63 -2.96 11.49
CA GLY A 115 9.58 -2.15 12.25
C GLY A 115 9.50 -0.65 11.98
N ASN A 116 8.52 -0.16 11.21
CA ASN A 116 8.32 1.26 10.91
C ASN A 116 6.99 1.80 11.49
N GLY A 117 6.39 1.06 12.44
CA GLY A 117 5.07 1.37 13.03
C GLY A 117 3.91 0.56 12.44
N GLU A 118 4.18 -0.37 11.51
CA GLU A 118 3.19 -1.36 11.08
C GLU A 118 2.86 -2.34 12.21
N GLY A 119 1.59 -2.71 12.38
CA GLY A 119 1.19 -3.72 13.37
C GLY A 119 1.09 -5.14 12.82
N PHE A 120 1.12 -5.30 11.50
CA PHE A 120 1.21 -6.60 10.84
C PHE A 120 2.65 -6.97 10.50
N ASN A 121 2.93 -8.28 10.53
CA ASN A 121 4.23 -8.88 10.22
C ASN A 121 4.02 -10.29 9.64
N GLY A 122 3.31 -10.37 8.52
CA GLY A 122 2.97 -11.59 7.82
C GLY A 122 3.91 -11.92 6.65
N ASN A 123 3.93 -13.20 6.29
CA ASN A 123 4.58 -13.71 5.10
C ASN A 123 3.65 -14.67 4.34
N PHE A 124 3.56 -14.51 3.03
CA PHE A 124 2.56 -15.13 2.17
C PHE A 124 3.24 -15.85 1.00
N PRO A 125 3.87 -17.02 1.21
CA PRO A 125 4.67 -17.71 0.21
C PRO A 125 3.81 -18.54 -0.76
N GLY A 126 3.03 -17.88 -1.62
CA GLY A 126 2.27 -18.55 -2.68
C GLY A 126 0.88 -19.02 -2.28
N ASN A 127 0.33 -18.47 -1.20
CA ASN A 127 -1.01 -18.74 -0.69
C ASN A 127 -2.04 -17.65 -1.06
N LEU A 128 -1.70 -16.80 -2.04
CA LEU A 128 -2.60 -15.82 -2.63
C LEU A 128 -3.00 -16.27 -4.03
N ARG A 129 -4.30 -16.27 -4.33
CA ARG A 129 -4.82 -16.49 -5.68
C ARG A 129 -5.23 -15.15 -6.28
N VAL A 130 -4.63 -14.79 -7.41
CA VAL A 130 -4.82 -13.49 -8.04
C VAL A 130 -5.64 -13.67 -9.32
N GLN A 131 -6.64 -12.81 -9.53
CA GLN A 131 -7.44 -12.76 -10.75
C GLN A 131 -7.51 -11.32 -11.24
N VAL A 132 -7.21 -11.10 -12.52
CA VAL A 132 -7.21 -9.77 -13.14
C VAL A 132 -8.40 -9.66 -14.09
N PHE A 133 -9.26 -8.65 -13.89
CA PHE A 133 -10.49 -8.45 -14.65
C PHE A 133 -10.45 -7.15 -15.46
N GLY A 134 -11.15 -7.11 -16.60
CA GLY A 134 -11.35 -5.91 -17.40
C GLY A 134 -10.05 -5.19 -17.77
N GLY A 135 -9.04 -5.92 -18.27
CA GLY A 135 -7.73 -5.34 -18.60
C GLY A 135 -6.93 -4.80 -17.40
N GLY A 136 -7.33 -5.18 -16.17
CA GLY A 136 -6.78 -4.67 -14.92
C GLY A 136 -7.58 -3.54 -14.29
N ALA A 137 -8.82 -3.29 -14.70
CA ALA A 137 -9.72 -2.39 -13.97
C ALA A 137 -10.03 -2.88 -12.54
N ALA A 138 -10.00 -4.20 -12.33
CA ALA A 138 -10.10 -4.81 -11.01
C ALA A 138 -9.14 -6.00 -10.87
N ILE A 139 -8.63 -6.20 -9.66
CA ILE A 139 -7.83 -7.37 -9.29
C ILE A 139 -8.45 -7.97 -8.03
N ARG A 140 -8.78 -9.26 -8.08
CA ARG A 140 -9.25 -10.01 -6.90
C ARG A 140 -8.11 -10.83 -6.34
N VAL A 141 -7.91 -10.77 -5.02
CA VAL A 141 -6.93 -11.56 -4.30
C VAL A 141 -7.62 -12.35 -3.21
N THR A 142 -7.61 -13.67 -3.34
CA THR A 142 -8.21 -14.61 -2.37
C THR A 142 -7.14 -15.55 -1.79
N GLY A 143 -7.51 -16.36 -0.78
CA GLY A 143 -6.60 -17.24 -0.06
C GLY A 143 -6.28 -16.66 1.32
N ALA A 144 -5.02 -16.36 1.60
CA ALA A 144 -4.64 -15.71 2.85
C ALA A 144 -5.18 -14.27 2.97
N TRP A 145 -5.40 -13.60 1.84
CA TRP A 145 -6.12 -12.33 1.76
C TRP A 145 -7.51 -12.55 1.18
N ASN A 146 -8.41 -11.60 1.40
CA ASN A 146 -9.73 -11.60 0.77
C ASN A 146 -10.11 -10.17 0.37
N GLU A 147 -9.47 -9.71 -0.70
CA GLU A 147 -9.48 -8.32 -1.16
C GLU A 147 -9.86 -8.20 -2.63
N GLU A 148 -10.43 -7.06 -2.97
CA GLU A 148 -10.58 -6.60 -4.34
C GLU A 148 -9.96 -5.22 -4.50
N TRP A 149 -9.09 -5.07 -5.48
CA TRP A 149 -8.41 -3.84 -5.79
C TRP A 149 -9.13 -3.20 -6.98
N ARG A 150 -9.61 -1.97 -6.81
CA ARG A 150 -10.30 -1.21 -7.86
C ARG A 150 -9.44 -0.07 -8.36
N LEU A 151 -9.22 -0.03 -9.67
CA LEU A 151 -8.41 0.99 -10.32
C LEU A 151 -9.06 2.36 -10.12
N VAL A 152 -8.26 3.36 -9.78
CA VAL A 152 -8.68 4.77 -9.65
C VAL A 152 -7.61 5.68 -10.24
N ASN A 153 -8.00 6.89 -10.66
CA ASN A 153 -7.03 7.90 -11.09
C ASN A 153 -6.33 8.52 -9.87
N SER A 154 -7.12 8.83 -8.85
CA SER A 154 -6.66 9.30 -7.54
C SER A 154 -7.65 8.90 -6.44
N THR A 155 -7.23 9.03 -5.19
CA THR A 155 -8.06 8.75 -4.02
C THR A 155 -7.66 9.63 -2.84
N ASN A 156 -8.57 9.84 -1.89
CA ASN A 156 -8.23 10.52 -0.64
C ASN A 156 -7.49 9.55 0.29
N TYR A 157 -6.16 9.60 0.26
CA TYR A 157 -5.32 8.74 1.09
C TYR A 157 -4.09 9.52 1.56
N SER A 158 -3.72 9.34 2.83
CA SER A 158 -2.50 9.91 3.39
C SER A 158 -1.48 8.79 3.53
N PRO A 159 -0.40 8.78 2.74
CA PRO A 159 0.60 7.75 2.84
C PRO A 159 1.23 7.64 4.23
N LEU A 160 1.82 6.49 4.52
CA LEU A 160 2.65 6.31 5.70
C LEU A 160 4.04 6.94 5.47
N PRO A 161 4.83 7.24 6.52
CA PRO A 161 6.22 7.66 6.36
C PRO A 161 7.06 6.58 5.64
N ARG A 162 8.06 6.97 4.84
CA ARG A 162 8.93 6.01 4.13
C ARG A 162 9.56 5.03 5.12
N PRO A 163 9.62 3.73 4.79
CA PRO A 163 10.26 2.76 5.68
C PRO A 163 11.75 3.06 5.81
N THR A 164 12.28 2.80 7.00
CA THR A 164 13.71 2.81 7.33
C THR A 164 14.25 1.40 7.52
N THR A 165 13.37 0.40 7.63
CA THR A 165 13.69 -1.03 7.66
C THR A 165 12.64 -1.84 6.88
N CYS A 166 13.05 -2.98 6.35
CA CYS A 166 12.20 -3.88 5.59
C CYS A 166 11.53 -4.95 6.47
N GLY A 167 12.04 -5.22 7.67
CA GLY A 167 11.59 -6.35 8.49
C GLY A 167 12.17 -7.70 8.04
N GLY A 168 11.75 -8.78 8.71
CA GLY A 168 12.40 -10.10 8.63
C GLY A 168 12.18 -10.91 7.35
N TYR A 169 11.25 -10.50 6.49
CA TYR A 169 10.85 -11.28 5.30
C TYR A 169 11.43 -10.75 3.98
N PHE A 170 12.33 -9.77 4.06
CA PHE A 170 13.00 -9.17 2.91
C PHE A 170 14.50 -9.35 2.99
N ASP A 171 15.14 -9.44 1.83
CA ASP A 171 16.56 -9.12 1.73
C ASP A 171 16.67 -7.60 1.72
N GLN A 172 17.13 -7.06 2.84
CA GLN A 172 17.32 -5.64 3.05
C GLN A 172 18.72 -5.25 2.59
N TYR A 173 18.81 -4.19 1.79
CA TYR A 173 20.08 -3.59 1.40
C TYR A 173 20.07 -2.08 1.64
N GLN A 174 21.19 -1.57 2.11
CA GLN A 174 21.54 -0.16 2.03
C GLN A 174 22.09 0.14 0.64
N VAL A 175 21.74 1.29 0.11
CA VAL A 175 22.09 1.72 -1.23
C VAL A 175 23.08 2.86 -1.17
N SER A 176 24.06 2.81 -2.06
CA SER A 176 24.99 3.91 -2.32
C SER A 176 25.44 3.86 -3.78
N ASP A 177 26.24 4.84 -4.22
CA ASP A 177 26.66 4.95 -5.62
C ASP A 177 27.69 3.86 -5.92
N LEU A 178 27.54 3.19 -7.07
CA LEU A 178 28.41 2.07 -7.41
C LEU A 178 29.86 2.51 -7.64
N SER A 179 30.07 3.72 -8.14
CA SER A 179 31.39 4.32 -8.39
C SER A 179 31.88 5.24 -7.27
N ASP A 180 31.15 5.34 -6.15
CA ASP A 180 31.47 6.23 -5.03
C ASP A 180 31.68 7.70 -5.44
N SER A 181 31.05 8.10 -6.54
CA SER A 181 31.22 9.40 -7.19
C SER A 181 30.09 10.37 -6.88
N ARG A 182 28.94 9.85 -6.45
CA ARG A 182 27.73 10.63 -6.15
C ARG A 182 27.29 10.37 -4.72
N ASN A 183 26.92 11.44 -4.03
CA ASN A 183 26.29 11.34 -2.72
C ASN A 183 24.83 10.91 -2.87
N GLY A 184 24.49 9.82 -2.21
CA GLY A 184 23.11 9.41 -2.00
C GLY A 184 23.05 8.06 -1.29
N ASP A 185 21.89 7.84 -0.71
CA ASP A 185 21.61 6.73 0.18
C ASP A 185 20.22 6.17 -0.10
N GLY A 186 19.96 4.97 0.36
CA GLY A 186 18.62 4.41 0.30
C GLY A 186 18.50 3.02 0.87
N LEU A 187 17.27 2.53 0.85
CA LEU A 187 16.84 1.22 1.30
C LEU A 187 16.32 0.45 0.09
N ARG A 188 16.63 -0.85 0.01
CA ARG A 188 15.98 -1.80 -0.91
C ARG A 188 15.45 -2.96 -0.10
N CYS A 189 14.16 -3.21 -0.25
CA CYS A 189 13.47 -4.35 0.33
C CYS A 189 13.16 -5.33 -0.80
N VAL A 190 14.07 -6.28 -1.04
CA VAL A 190 13.93 -7.29 -2.09
C VAL A 190 13.10 -8.45 -1.54
N LEU A 191 12.03 -8.80 -2.24
CA LEU A 191 11.09 -9.82 -1.81
C LEU A 191 11.74 -11.22 -1.85
N ARG A 192 11.74 -11.93 -0.72
CA ARG A 192 12.32 -13.28 -0.61
C ARG A 192 11.43 -14.38 -1.17
N VAL A 193 10.11 -14.17 -1.13
CA VAL A 193 9.11 -15.17 -1.52
C VAL A 193 8.74 -15.09 -3.01
N GLY A 194 8.44 -16.24 -3.59
CA GLY A 194 8.20 -16.38 -5.03
C GLY A 194 9.52 -16.49 -5.79
N LEU A 195 9.60 -15.87 -6.97
CA LEU A 195 10.85 -15.86 -7.73
C LEU A 195 11.81 -14.85 -7.11
N LYS A 196 12.98 -15.32 -6.66
CA LYS A 196 14.00 -14.48 -6.04
C LYS A 196 14.53 -13.40 -6.98
N ASN A 197 15.00 -12.29 -6.41
CA ASN A 197 15.66 -11.19 -7.14
C ASN A 197 14.85 -10.67 -8.31
N THR A 198 13.53 -10.58 -8.14
CA THR A 198 12.62 -10.09 -9.18
C THR A 198 12.01 -8.77 -8.79
N THR A 199 11.39 -8.70 -7.60
CA THR A 199 10.53 -7.61 -7.16
C THR A 199 11.08 -6.98 -5.90
N TRP A 200 11.10 -5.66 -5.85
CA TRP A 200 11.55 -4.90 -4.69
C TRP A 200 10.81 -3.58 -4.58
N PHE A 201 10.70 -3.09 -3.35
CA PHE A 201 10.44 -1.68 -3.09
C PHE A 201 11.75 -1.02 -2.69
N GLY A 202 11.95 0.23 -3.10
CA GLY A 202 13.09 1.02 -2.68
C GLY A 202 12.70 2.45 -2.37
N ASN A 203 13.44 3.09 -1.48
CA ASN A 203 13.36 4.53 -1.23
C ASN A 203 14.72 5.08 -0.86
N GLY A 204 14.92 6.40 -0.97
CA GLY A 204 16.21 6.99 -0.60
C GLY A 204 16.31 8.47 -0.93
N ASN A 205 17.54 8.95 -1.03
CA ASN A 205 17.89 10.30 -1.45
C ASN A 205 19.01 10.24 -2.51
N TRP A 206 18.81 10.97 -3.61
CA TRP A 206 19.82 11.20 -4.63
C TRP A 206 19.83 12.69 -4.99
N GLY A 207 21.00 13.34 -4.90
CA GLY A 207 21.14 14.74 -5.31
C GLY A 207 20.22 15.71 -4.55
N GLY A 208 19.90 15.42 -3.29
CA GLY A 208 19.00 16.22 -2.46
C GLY A 208 17.51 15.92 -2.67
N GLY A 209 17.15 15.09 -3.66
CA GLY A 209 15.78 14.66 -3.93
C GLY A 209 15.45 13.31 -3.30
N THR A 210 14.28 13.18 -2.70
CA THR A 210 13.79 11.91 -2.18
C THR A 210 13.01 11.13 -3.24
N TYR A 211 13.10 9.81 -3.16
CA TYR A 211 12.37 8.91 -4.06
C TYR A 211 11.84 7.69 -3.33
N SER A 212 10.84 7.06 -3.95
CA SER A 212 10.41 5.70 -3.68
C SER A 212 10.00 5.04 -4.99
N HIS A 213 10.25 3.75 -5.16
CA HIS A 213 9.91 3.05 -6.39
C HIS A 213 9.49 1.60 -6.14
N LEU A 214 8.75 1.07 -7.10
CA LEU A 214 8.49 -0.34 -7.24
C LEU A 214 9.25 -0.86 -8.47
N GLY A 215 10.19 -1.76 -8.23
CA GLY A 215 10.93 -2.45 -9.28
C GLY A 215 10.46 -3.88 -9.46
N THR A 216 10.49 -4.36 -10.70
CA THR A 216 10.27 -5.79 -10.98
C THR A 216 11.03 -6.27 -12.22
N ARG A 217 10.99 -7.59 -12.48
CA ARG A 217 11.60 -8.23 -13.64
C ARG A 217 10.58 -8.39 -14.78
N SER A 218 11.06 -8.22 -16.01
CA SER A 218 10.40 -8.54 -17.28
C SER A 218 11.32 -9.45 -18.12
N PHE A 219 10.88 -9.88 -19.32
CA PHE A 219 11.69 -10.67 -20.26
C PHE A 219 13.00 -9.96 -20.64
N ASN A 220 12.96 -8.65 -20.84
CA ASN A 220 14.11 -7.88 -21.33
C ASN A 220 15.07 -7.41 -20.21
N GLY A 221 14.84 -7.86 -18.97
CA GLY A 221 15.60 -7.46 -17.80
C GLY A 221 14.70 -6.76 -16.79
N TYR A 222 15.23 -5.77 -16.08
CA TYR A 222 14.53 -5.12 -14.98
C TYR A 222 14.05 -3.73 -15.36
N GLY A 223 12.97 -3.30 -14.71
CA GLY A 223 12.42 -1.96 -14.83
C GLY A 223 11.75 -1.55 -13.53
N ALA A 224 11.55 -0.25 -13.35
CA ALA A 224 10.98 0.32 -12.13
C ALA A 224 10.08 1.50 -12.46
N GLY A 225 9.18 1.84 -11.55
CA GLY A 225 8.39 3.08 -11.62
C GLY A 225 8.42 3.75 -10.26
N ASP A 226 8.65 5.04 -10.24
CA ASP A 226 8.61 5.81 -9.00
C ASP A 226 7.16 5.94 -8.52
N ILE A 227 6.96 5.75 -7.21
CA ILE A 227 5.76 6.18 -6.51
C ILE A 227 6.06 7.60 -6.06
N CYS A 228 5.31 8.58 -6.55
CA CYS A 228 5.62 9.98 -6.29
C CYS A 228 4.48 10.72 -5.58
N GLY A 229 4.85 11.69 -4.76
CA GLY A 229 3.93 12.41 -3.87
C GLY A 229 4.59 12.78 -2.55
N THR A 230 3.90 13.56 -1.72
CA THR A 230 4.47 14.29 -0.57
C THR A 230 5.30 13.44 0.40
N LYS A 231 4.98 12.15 0.57
CA LYS A 231 5.76 11.25 1.44
C LYS A 231 6.65 10.26 0.71
N PHE A 232 6.40 9.96 -0.56
CA PHE A 232 7.21 8.99 -1.30
C PHE A 232 8.40 9.63 -2.01
N GLY A 233 8.31 10.93 -2.31
CA GLY A 233 9.38 11.68 -2.96
C GLY A 233 8.88 12.52 -4.13
N SER A 234 9.74 13.43 -4.58
CA SER A 234 9.44 14.35 -5.68
C SER A 234 9.69 13.75 -7.06
N PHE A 235 10.53 12.72 -7.16
CA PHE A 235 10.82 12.05 -8.42
C PHE A 235 9.66 11.16 -8.87
N CYS A 236 9.28 11.28 -10.15
CA CYS A 236 8.22 10.52 -10.81
C CYS A 236 8.76 9.81 -12.08
N ASN A 237 9.92 9.15 -12.01
CA ASN A 237 10.55 8.55 -13.19
C ASN A 237 9.93 7.22 -13.62
N ASN A 238 10.12 6.88 -14.89
CA ASN A 238 9.92 5.55 -15.44
C ASN A 238 11.26 4.95 -15.86
N PHE A 239 11.55 3.74 -15.40
CA PHE A 239 12.68 2.96 -15.86
C PHE A 239 12.14 1.82 -16.73
N ALA A 240 12.38 1.95 -18.04
CA ALA A 240 11.90 1.01 -19.04
C ALA A 240 12.41 -0.42 -18.81
N TRP A 241 11.71 -1.41 -19.34
CA TRP A 241 12.12 -2.80 -19.21
C TRP A 241 13.50 -3.03 -19.86
N GLY A 242 14.41 -3.57 -19.06
CA GLY A 242 15.78 -3.84 -19.49
C GLY A 242 16.74 -2.67 -19.31
N SER A 243 16.27 -1.51 -18.88
CA SER A 243 17.13 -0.37 -18.54
C SER A 243 17.94 -0.62 -17.26
N LEU A 244 17.50 -1.54 -16.41
CA LEU A 244 18.21 -1.94 -15.19
C LEU A 244 18.79 -3.34 -15.35
N LYS A 245 20.06 -3.50 -14.97
CA LYS A 245 20.78 -4.77 -14.94
C LYS A 245 21.25 -5.03 -13.51
N LEU A 246 20.71 -6.08 -12.89
CA LEU A 246 21.06 -6.51 -11.54
C LEU A 246 22.05 -7.66 -11.62
N LYS A 247 23.24 -7.48 -11.05
CA LYS A 247 24.29 -8.51 -10.96
C LYS A 247 24.49 -8.87 -9.50
N LEU A 248 24.30 -10.14 -9.17
CA LEU A 248 24.63 -10.64 -7.83
C LEU A 248 26.14 -10.62 -7.63
N VAL A 249 26.57 -10.12 -6.48
CA VAL A 249 27.96 -10.05 -6.04
C VAL A 249 28.06 -10.56 -4.59
N PRO A 250 29.25 -10.95 -4.11
CA PRO A 250 29.44 -11.28 -2.70
C PRO A 250 28.93 -10.13 -1.82
N GLY A 251 28.00 -10.42 -0.92
CA GLY A 251 27.42 -9.44 0.00
C GLY A 251 26.37 -8.50 -0.61
N GLY A 252 25.89 -8.69 -1.85
CA GLY A 252 24.80 -7.85 -2.36
C GLY A 252 24.54 -7.90 -3.86
N ILE A 253 24.10 -6.75 -4.40
CA ILE A 253 23.72 -6.59 -5.80
C ILE A 253 24.34 -5.31 -6.37
N ASP A 254 24.96 -5.41 -7.54
CA ASP A 254 25.33 -4.25 -8.34
C ASP A 254 24.25 -3.97 -9.37
N VAL A 255 23.81 -2.71 -9.45
CA VAL A 255 22.81 -2.27 -10.40
C VAL A 255 23.40 -1.27 -11.37
N THR A 256 23.31 -1.63 -12.65
CA THR A 256 23.87 -0.85 -13.76
C THR A 256 22.80 -0.55 -14.82
N GLY A 257 23.13 0.31 -15.79
CA GLY A 257 22.24 0.78 -16.85
C GLY A 257 21.73 2.18 -16.55
N ALA A 258 20.41 2.34 -16.39
CA ALA A 258 19.82 3.61 -16.00
C ALA A 258 20.15 3.99 -14.55
N TRP A 259 20.52 3.02 -13.71
CA TRP A 259 21.04 3.23 -12.36
C TRP A 259 22.53 2.86 -12.32
N ASN A 260 23.21 3.37 -11.29
CA ASN A 260 24.60 3.07 -10.96
C ASN A 260 24.69 2.95 -9.43
N GLU A 261 24.16 1.84 -8.90
CA GLU A 261 23.96 1.64 -7.46
C GLU A 261 24.64 0.37 -6.97
N LYS A 262 25.20 0.42 -5.76
CA LYS A 262 25.57 -0.76 -4.96
C LYS A 262 24.52 -0.99 -3.88
N TRP A 263 24.00 -2.20 -3.80
CA TRP A 263 23.08 -2.65 -2.75
C TRP A 263 23.86 -3.61 -1.86
N ARG A 264 24.00 -3.27 -0.58
CA ARG A 264 24.82 -3.99 0.40
C ARG A 264 24.09 -4.18 1.72
#